data_AF-A0A4V6YXU0-F1
#
_entry.id   AF-A0A4V6YXU0-F1
#
_cell.length_a   1.000
_cell.length_b   1.000
_cell.length_c   1.000
_cell.angle_alpha   90.00
_cell.angle_beta   90.00
_cell.angle_gamma   90.00
#
_symmetry.space_group_name_H-M   'P 1'
#
loop_
_entity.id
_entity.type
_entity.pdbx_description
1 polymer ?
#
loop_
_entity_poly.entity_id
_entity_poly.type
_entity_poly.pdbx_seq_one_letter_code
_entity_poly.pdbx_strand_id
1 'polypeptide(L)'
;MKRTELVAKAILQNINPLDKTIVFCENQNHALTMRDMINKNKSVKDPHYCVRVTSDEGKIGRELLEKFQDNDKNIPTIITSSQMLTTGVDARNVRNVVLDRTIDSMVEFKQIVGPWYSSVRW
;
A
#
# COMPACT_ATOMS: atom_id res chain seq x y z
N MET A 1 10.67 13.45 9.36
CA MET A 1 11.12 13.08 8.00
C MET A 1 12.00 11.82 7.97
N LYS A 2 13.03 11.68 8.83
CA LYS A 2 13.96 10.52 8.83
C LYS A 2 13.31 9.14 9.03
N ARG A 3 12.22 9.04 9.83
CA ARG A 3 11.51 7.76 10.11
C ARG A 3 10.90 7.15 8.84
N THR A 4 10.06 7.90 8.12
CA THR A 4 9.33 7.41 6.94
C THR A 4 10.28 6.95 5.83
N GLU A 5 11.44 7.58 5.67
CA GLU A 5 12.45 7.14 4.70
C GLU A 5 13.08 5.80 5.09
N LEU A 6 13.36 5.58 6.38
CA LEU A 6 13.86 4.28 6.85
C LEU A 6 12.83 3.17 6.66
N VAL A 7 11.56 3.44 6.96
CA VAL A 7 10.46 2.50 6.73
C VAL A 7 10.31 2.19 5.24
N ALA A 8 10.32 3.21 4.37
CA ALA A 8 10.25 3.01 2.92
C ALA A 8 11.39 2.11 2.39
N LYS A 9 12.61 2.31 2.87
CA LYS A 9 13.76 1.44 2.53
C LYS A 9 13.57 0.02 3.05
N ALA A 10 13.10 -0.14 4.29
CA ALA A 10 12.82 -1.45 4.86
C ALA A 10 11.75 -2.20 4.07
N ILE A 11 10.66 -1.53 3.65
CA ILE A 11 9.63 -2.12 2.78
C ILE A 11 10.29 -2.64 1.50
N LEU A 12 11.03 -1.80 0.78
CA LEU A 12 11.66 -2.15 -0.50
C LEU A 12 12.69 -3.28 -0.38
N GLN A 13 13.33 -3.44 0.78
CA GLN A 13 14.29 -4.51 1.04
C GLN A 13 13.63 -5.85 1.37
N ASN A 14 12.38 -5.83 1.85
CA ASN A 14 11.68 -7.03 2.33
C ASN A 14 10.57 -7.53 1.39
N ILE A 15 10.25 -6.79 0.33
CA ILE A 15 9.29 -7.22 -0.70
C ILE A 15 10.01 -7.61 -2.00
N ASN A 16 9.40 -8.50 -2.78
CA ASN A 16 9.77 -8.64 -4.18
C ASN A 16 9.31 -7.39 -4.95
N PRO A 17 10.15 -6.78 -5.82
CA PRO A 17 9.79 -5.58 -6.57
C PRO A 17 8.55 -5.67 -7.47
N LEU A 18 7.99 -6.86 -7.72
CA LEU A 18 6.76 -7.03 -8.52
C LEU A 18 5.56 -7.50 -7.68
N ASP A 19 5.76 -7.73 -6.38
CA ASP A 19 4.69 -8.20 -5.51
C ASP A 19 3.79 -7.04 -5.10
N LYS A 20 2.50 -7.17 -5.42
CA LYS A 20 1.49 -6.20 -5.04
C LYS A 20 1.47 -6.01 -3.53
N THR A 21 1.65 -4.76 -3.12
CA THR A 21 1.86 -4.38 -1.72
C THR A 21 0.95 -3.22 -1.33
N ILE A 22 0.26 -3.34 -0.20
CA ILE A 22 -0.57 -2.28 0.38
C ILE A 22 0.12 -1.76 1.63
N VAL A 23 0.31 -0.44 1.73
CA VAL A 23 0.88 0.22 2.91
C VAL A 23 -0.18 1.09 3.57
N PHE A 24 -0.60 0.70 4.78
CA PHE A 24 -1.54 1.47 5.60
C PHE A 24 -0.78 2.44 6.49
N CYS A 25 -0.98 3.73 6.25
CA CYS A 25 -0.39 4.84 6.96
C CYS A 25 -1.38 5.47 7.96
N GLU A 26 -0.84 6.22 8.91
CA GLU A 26 -1.60 6.95 9.94
C GLU A 26 -2.64 7.94 9.36
N ASN A 27 -2.24 8.76 8.38
CA ASN A 27 -3.10 9.79 7.79
C ASN A 27 -2.68 10.09 6.33
N GLN A 28 -3.44 10.91 5.62
CA GLN A 28 -3.24 11.17 4.18
C GLN A 28 -1.91 11.83 3.86
N ASN A 29 -1.41 12.68 4.76
CA ASN A 29 -0.09 13.32 4.60
C ASN A 29 1.04 12.31 4.78
N HIS A 30 0.87 11.37 5.72
CA HIS A 30 1.79 10.26 5.89
C HIS A 30 1.81 9.35 4.65
N ALA A 31 0.64 9.00 4.10
CA ALA A 31 0.54 8.21 2.87
C ALA A 31 1.22 8.89 1.67
N LEU A 32 1.08 10.21 1.55
CA LEU A 32 1.76 11.02 0.53
C LEU A 32 3.29 10.96 0.70
N THR A 33 3.75 11.22 1.93
CA THR A 33 5.19 11.19 2.25
C THR A 33 5.78 9.80 2.02
N MET A 34 5.06 8.75 2.39
CA MET A 34 5.47 7.37 2.18
C MET A 34 5.60 7.04 0.69
N ARG A 35 4.62 7.43 -0.14
CA ARG A 35 4.69 7.30 -1.60
C ARG A 35 5.96 7.93 -2.16
N ASP A 36 6.25 9.16 -1.73
CA ASP A 36 7.41 9.91 -2.23
C ASP A 36 8.72 9.25 -1.81
N MET A 37 8.82 8.79 -0.57
CA MET A 37 10.00 8.09 -0.08
C MET A 37 10.20 6.73 -0.75
N ILE A 38 9.13 5.98 -1.03
CA ILE A 38 9.22 4.72 -1.79
C ILE A 38 9.67 5.03 -3.23
N ASN A 39 9.05 6.00 -3.91
CA ASN A 39 9.42 6.36 -5.27
C ASN A 39 10.82 6.95 -5.41
N LYS A 40 11.34 7.59 -4.37
CA LYS A 40 12.72 8.08 -4.29
C LYS A 40 13.74 6.95 -4.17
N ASN A 41 13.38 5.84 -3.50
CA ASN A 41 14.32 4.77 -3.15
C ASN A 41 14.12 3.46 -3.94
N LYS A 42 13.07 3.35 -4.77
CA LYS A 42 12.81 2.17 -5.59
C LYS A 42 13.91 1.93 -6.64
N SER A 43 14.14 0.66 -6.96
CA SER A 43 14.94 0.26 -8.12
C SER A 43 14.15 0.28 -9.43
N VAL A 44 12.82 0.14 -9.36
CA VAL A 44 11.92 0.14 -10.52
C VAL A 44 11.81 1.56 -11.11
N LYS A 45 12.07 1.69 -12.42
CA LYS A 45 12.13 2.99 -13.09
C LYS A 45 10.78 3.68 -13.28
N ASP A 46 9.68 2.92 -13.30
CA ASP A 46 8.35 3.46 -13.62
C ASP A 46 7.91 4.48 -12.55
N PRO A 47 7.59 5.73 -12.91
CA PRO A 47 7.21 6.78 -11.95
C PRO A 47 5.96 6.45 -11.13
N HIS A 48 5.05 5.62 -11.65
CA HIS A 48 3.81 5.19 -11.01
C HIS A 48 3.95 3.88 -10.23
N TYR A 49 5.18 3.40 -10.00
CA TYR A 49 5.44 2.21 -9.20
C TYR A 49 4.72 2.20 -7.84
N CYS A 50 4.83 3.31 -7.10
CA CYS A 50 4.06 3.56 -5.89
C CYS A 50 3.11 4.73 -6.12
N VAL A 51 1.83 4.51 -5.85
CA VAL A 51 0.81 5.57 -5.89
C VAL A 51 0.13 5.71 -4.54
N ARG A 52 -0.43 6.88 -4.29
CA ARG A 52 -1.32 7.09 -3.14
C ARG A 52 -2.75 6.79 -3.61
N VAL A 53 -3.53 6.17 -2.74
CA VAL A 53 -4.97 5.97 -2.90
C VAL A 53 -5.64 6.35 -1.59
N THR A 54 -6.27 7.52 -1.54
CA THR A 54 -7.11 7.96 -0.41
C THR A 54 -8.55 8.20 -0.84
N SER A 55 -9.44 8.25 0.14
CA SER A 55 -10.88 8.50 -0.04
C SER A 55 -11.19 9.83 -0.73
N ASP A 56 -10.26 10.78 -0.64
CA ASP A 56 -10.40 12.14 -1.19
C ASP A 56 -9.96 12.22 -2.67
N GLU A 57 -9.30 11.20 -3.21
CA GLU A 57 -8.79 11.20 -4.60
C GLU A 57 -9.87 10.84 -5.64
N GLY A 58 -11.11 10.66 -5.20
CA GLY A 58 -12.30 10.56 -6.05
C GLY A 58 -12.15 9.54 -7.18
N LYS A 59 -12.43 9.97 -8.41
CA LYS A 59 -12.37 9.10 -9.60
C LYS A 59 -10.96 8.57 -9.88
N ILE A 60 -9.94 9.40 -9.70
CA ILE A 60 -8.54 9.04 -10.00
C ILE A 60 -8.05 7.95 -9.04
N GLY A 61 -8.33 8.09 -7.74
CA GLY A 61 -7.99 7.08 -6.75
C GLY A 61 -8.64 5.72 -7.06
N ARG A 62 -9.91 5.73 -7.50
CA ARG A 62 -10.62 4.52 -7.93
C ARG A 62 -9.99 3.88 -9.18
N GLU A 63 -9.67 4.66 -10.21
CA GLU A 63 -9.02 4.13 -11.42
C GLU A 63 -7.62 3.52 -11.11
N LEU A 64 -6.86 4.13 -10.21
CA LEU A 64 -5.58 3.58 -9.75
C LEU A 64 -5.76 2.28 -8.97
N LEU A 65 -6.80 2.20 -8.13
CA LEU A 65 -7.13 0.99 -7.39
C LEU A 65 -7.60 -0.14 -8.32
N GLU A 66 -8.35 0.17 -9.37
CA GLU A 66 -8.75 -0.80 -10.40
C GLU A 66 -7.53 -1.32 -11.17
N LYS A 67 -6.61 -0.43 -11.58
CA LYS A 67 -5.34 -0.83 -12.20
C LYS A 67 -4.47 -1.67 -11.26
N PHE A 68 -4.45 -1.33 -9.97
CA PHE A 68 -3.74 -2.12 -8.96
C PHE A 68 -4.35 -3.52 -8.80
N GLN A 69 -5.65 -3.69 -9.00
CA GLN A 69 -6.29 -5.01 -8.89
C GLN A 69 -6.12 -5.86 -10.14
N ASP A 70 -5.94 -5.25 -11.29
CA ASP A 70 -5.75 -5.92 -12.57
C ASP A 70 -4.49 -6.81 -12.56
N ASN A 71 -4.67 -8.12 -12.68
CA ASN A 71 -3.60 -9.11 -12.56
C ASN A 71 -2.63 -9.14 -13.74
N ASP A 72 -3.04 -8.61 -14.89
CA ASP A 72 -2.18 -8.47 -16.06
C ASP A 72 -1.28 -7.22 -15.96
N LYS A 73 -1.48 -6.40 -14.90
CA LYS A 73 -0.72 -5.18 -14.64
C LYS A 73 0.15 -5.31 -13.40
N ASN A 74 1.41 -4.97 -13.58
CA ASN A 74 2.38 -4.86 -12.49
C ASN A 74 2.45 -3.44 -11.91
N ILE A 75 1.91 -2.42 -12.60
CA ILE A 75 1.96 -1.01 -12.17
C ILE A 75 0.53 -0.46 -12.02
N PRO A 76 0.19 0.18 -10.88
CA PRO A 76 1.03 0.35 -9.70
C PRO A 76 1.29 -0.98 -8.98
N THR A 77 2.49 -1.14 -8.41
CA THR A 77 2.86 -2.32 -7.61
C THR A 77 2.62 -2.07 -6.12
N ILE A 78 2.75 -0.81 -5.69
CA ILE A 78 2.56 -0.42 -4.30
C ILE A 78 1.50 0.66 -4.23
N ILE A 79 0.55 0.52 -3.29
CA ILE A 79 -0.39 1.58 -2.94
C ILE A 79 -0.18 2.00 -1.49
N THR A 80 -0.19 3.31 -1.23
CA THR A 80 -0.24 3.87 0.13
C THR A 80 -1.64 4.41 0.40
N SER A 81 -2.20 4.10 1.57
CA SER A 81 -3.51 4.61 1.98
C SER A 81 -3.53 4.92 3.47
N SER A 82 -4.38 5.86 3.88
CA SER A 82 -4.62 6.16 5.30
C SER A 82 -5.89 5.54 5.87
N GLN A 83 -6.71 4.92 5.01
CA GLN A 83 -7.99 4.34 5.37
C GLN A 83 -8.05 2.89 4.92
N MET A 84 -8.92 2.13 5.56
CA MET A 84 -9.18 0.76 5.16
C MET A 84 -9.83 0.73 3.78
N LEU A 85 -9.32 -0.12 2.90
CA LEU A 85 -9.93 -0.40 1.60
C LEU A 85 -11.00 -1.49 1.81
N THR A 86 -12.07 -1.15 2.52
CA THR A 86 -13.06 -2.11 3.06
C THR A 86 -13.98 -2.74 2.03
N THR A 87 -14.07 -2.19 0.82
CA THR A 87 -14.96 -2.72 -0.22
C THR A 87 -14.30 -2.62 -1.59
N GLY A 88 -14.05 -3.76 -2.22
CA GLY A 88 -13.70 -3.82 -3.64
C GLY A 88 -12.21 -3.85 -3.95
N VAL A 89 -11.35 -4.31 -3.04
CA VAL A 89 -10.02 -4.80 -3.42
C VAL A 89 -10.09 -6.31 -3.50
N ASP A 90 -10.17 -6.84 -4.72
CA ASP A 90 -10.01 -8.26 -4.96
C ASP A 90 -8.59 -8.67 -4.60
N ALA A 91 -8.50 -9.36 -3.47
CA ALA A 91 -7.30 -9.53 -2.71
C ALA A 91 -6.33 -10.58 -3.25
N ARG A 92 -6.71 -11.28 -4.32
CA ARG A 92 -6.09 -12.54 -4.73
C ARG A 92 -4.58 -12.44 -5.03
N ASN A 93 -4.10 -11.27 -5.47
CA ASN A 93 -2.71 -11.10 -5.87
C ASN A 93 -1.88 -10.17 -4.97
N VAL A 94 -2.44 -9.63 -3.89
CA VAL A 94 -1.62 -8.91 -2.90
C VAL A 94 -0.81 -9.93 -2.11
N ARG A 95 0.50 -9.72 -2.06
CA ARG A 95 1.43 -10.59 -1.34
C ARG A 95 1.88 -9.99 -0.02
N ASN A 96 1.80 -8.66 0.11
CA ASN A 96 2.28 -7.94 1.28
C ASN A 96 1.25 -6.90 1.75
N VAL A 97 1.01 -6.88 3.06
CA VAL A 97 0.24 -5.83 3.73
C VAL A 97 1.12 -5.24 4.84
N VAL A 98 1.44 -3.96 4.73
CA VAL A 98 2.32 -3.24 5.65
C VAL A 98 1.50 -2.28 6.50
N LEU A 99 1.69 -2.33 7.81
CA LEU A 99 1.07 -1.42 8.77
C LEU A 99 2.13 -0.43 9.30
N ASP A 100 2.08 0.82 8.85
CA ASP A 100 2.88 1.93 9.41
C ASP A 100 1.95 2.99 10.00
N ARG A 101 1.17 2.55 10.99
CA ARG A 101 0.26 3.33 11.79
C ARG A 101 0.11 2.71 13.17
N THR A 102 -0.36 3.51 14.11
CA THR A 102 -0.80 2.98 15.41
C THR A 102 -2.09 2.19 15.21
N ILE A 103 -2.23 1.08 15.93
CA ILE A 103 -3.44 0.27 15.96
C ILE A 103 -3.91 0.23 17.41
N ASP A 104 -5.05 0.83 17.68
CA ASP A 104 -5.50 1.09 19.05
C ASP A 104 -6.27 -0.10 19.64
N SER A 105 -6.67 -1.06 18.81
CA SER A 105 -7.39 -2.24 19.27
C SER A 105 -7.19 -3.49 18.40
N MET A 106 -7.38 -4.65 19.02
CA MET A 106 -7.41 -5.93 18.31
C MET A 106 -8.56 -6.03 17.30
N VAL A 107 -9.65 -5.28 17.50
CA VAL A 107 -10.78 -5.22 16.55
C VAL A 107 -10.36 -4.51 15.27
N GLU A 108 -9.74 -3.33 15.39
CA GLU A 108 -9.19 -2.58 14.25
C GLU A 108 -8.15 -3.43 13.50
N PHE A 109 -7.22 -4.05 14.23
CA PHE A 109 -6.23 -4.95 13.63
C PHE A 109 -6.91 -6.03 12.78
N LYS A 110 -7.87 -6.77 13.35
CA LYS A 110 -8.59 -7.85 12.67
C LYS A 110 -9.38 -7.37 11.46
N GLN A 111 -9.94 -6.17 11.49
CA GLN A 111 -10.63 -5.61 10.34
C GLN A 111 -9.64 -5.33 9.19
N ILE A 112 -8.41 -4.89 9.50
CA ILE A 112 -7.40 -4.58 8.48
C ILE A 112 -6.84 -5.86 7.88
N VAL A 113 -6.48 -6.82 8.73
CA VAL A 113 -5.81 -8.06 8.30
C VAL A 113 -6.77 -9.13 7.81
N GLY A 114 -8.00 -9.14 8.30
CA GLY A 114 -9.00 -10.18 8.06
C GLY A 114 -9.21 -10.52 6.59
N PRO A 115 -9.39 -9.52 5.69
CA PRO A 115 -9.57 -9.79 4.26
C PRO A 115 -8.39 -10.50 3.59
N TRP A 116 -7.19 -10.43 4.19
CA TRP A 116 -5.93 -10.89 3.61
C TRP A 116 -5.36 -12.13 4.30
N TYR A 117 -5.99 -12.57 5.41
CA TYR A 117 -5.44 -13.56 6.33
C TYR A 117 -5.09 -14.90 5.67
N SER A 118 -5.83 -15.32 4.65
CA SER A 118 -5.58 -16.59 3.94
C SER A 118 -4.55 -16.50 2.81
N SER A 119 -4.14 -15.29 2.41
CA SER A 119 -3.47 -15.05 1.12
C SER A 119 -2.11 -14.36 1.25
N VAL A 120 -1.83 -13.76 2.41
CA VAL A 120 -0.67 -12.89 2.65
C VAL A 120 0.25 -13.51 3.70
N ARG A 121 1.57 -13.40 3.46
CA ARG A 121 2.59 -13.70 4.47
C ARG A 121 2.70 -12.53 5.44
N TRP A 122 2.60 -12.83 6.74
CA TRP A 122 2.88 -11.89 7.82
C TRP A 122 4.37 -11.82 8.10
#